data_AF-A0A183KEU8-F1
#
_entry.id   AF-A0A183KEU8-F1
#
_cell.length_a   1.000
_cell.length_b   1.000
_cell.length_c   1.000
_cell.angle_alpha   90.00
_cell.angle_beta   90.00
_cell.angle_gamma   90.00
#
_symmetry.space_group_name_H-M   'P 1'
#
loop_
_entity.id
_entity.type
_entity.pdbx_description
1 polymer ?
#
loop_
_entity_poly.entity_id
_entity_poly.type
_entity_poly.pdbx_seq_one_letter_code
_entity_poly.pdbx_strand_id
1 'polypeptide(L)'
;MGLPLRSEPHVLLVGYPNVRIKVCNCTHATLRQLSSSCLTSLIRQAIAAPQNPPFWQNEALNIQVLDPLTDLSDRIIYDDVREEQLKCVQQLLHCWGEQVRYSWLRLIKIIGVIRESYKIDLIQTSFKCFKLIVTDYLSTLPSDCYLACVETAASFGHQKQDLNIALSAIGSLLHLADFFVEQKNIPLVVSDSINSSIDLKELWICVFYKLADLCLDRRPAIRKSACQTLFNTIECHSEQFDEDTWSNLLWKVSLYVYRCLFYRIKSLLGVIFSHLAFYFRKHLDES
;
A
#
# COMPACT_ATOMS: atom_id res chain seq x y z
N MET A 1 32.50 15.22 -41.09
CA MET A 1 32.67 15.04 -39.63
C MET A 1 31.55 15.78 -38.93
N GLY A 2 30.46 15.09 -38.58
CA GLY A 2 29.34 15.63 -37.82
C GLY A 2 29.19 14.82 -36.53
N LEU A 3 29.11 15.52 -35.40
CA LEU A 3 29.10 15.00 -34.03
C LEU A 3 28.04 13.89 -33.79
N PRO A 4 28.39 12.75 -33.15
CA PRO A 4 27.43 11.78 -32.66
C PRO A 4 27.22 11.99 -31.15
N LEU A 5 26.37 12.93 -30.74
CA LEU A 5 26.03 13.14 -29.32
C LEU A 5 24.54 13.44 -29.13
N ARG A 6 23.67 12.54 -29.58
CA ARG A 6 22.38 12.32 -28.92
C ARG A 6 22.48 10.99 -28.20
N SER A 7 23.07 10.99 -27.00
CA SER A 7 23.02 9.84 -26.11
C SER A 7 21.56 9.51 -25.81
N GLU A 8 21.13 8.28 -26.07
CA GLU A 8 19.75 7.84 -25.82
C GLU A 8 19.38 8.02 -24.33
N PRO A 9 18.14 8.35 -23.99
CA PRO A 9 17.74 8.70 -22.61
C PRO A 9 18.03 7.59 -21.60
N HIS A 10 17.98 6.32 -22.02
CA HIS A 10 18.38 5.19 -21.18
C HIS A 10 19.90 5.16 -20.93
N VAL A 11 20.74 5.51 -21.91
CA VAL A 11 22.21 5.61 -21.73
C VAL A 11 22.56 6.68 -20.69
N LEU A 12 21.83 7.79 -20.67
CA LEU A 12 21.98 8.84 -19.66
C LEU A 12 21.55 8.41 -18.26
N LEU A 13 20.61 7.47 -18.13
CA LEU A 13 20.20 6.88 -16.85
C LEU A 13 21.21 5.84 -16.37
N VAL A 14 21.69 4.98 -17.28
CA VAL A 14 22.62 3.87 -16.99
C VAL A 14 24.04 4.36 -16.71
N GLY A 15 24.48 5.44 -17.37
CA GLY A 15 25.85 5.93 -17.22
C GLY A 15 26.18 6.61 -15.88
N TYR A 16 25.18 7.16 -15.17
CA TYR A 16 25.40 7.96 -13.94
C TYR A 16 24.32 7.81 -12.85
N PRO A 17 23.92 6.58 -12.45
CA PRO A 17 22.83 6.37 -11.49
C PRO A 17 23.14 6.96 -10.11
N ASN A 18 24.36 6.76 -9.61
CA ASN A 18 24.77 7.17 -8.26
C ASN A 18 24.89 8.68 -8.06
N VAL A 19 25.21 9.43 -9.12
CA VAL A 19 25.41 10.89 -9.04
C VAL A 19 24.06 11.61 -8.93
N ARG A 20 23.04 11.15 -9.65
CA ARG A 20 21.74 11.82 -9.72
C ARG A 20 20.91 11.65 -8.44
N ILE A 21 20.93 10.45 -7.86
CA ILE A 21 20.28 10.19 -6.55
C ILE A 21 20.95 11.02 -5.45
N LYS A 22 22.27 11.20 -5.51
CA LYS A 22 23.02 12.00 -4.54
C LYS A 22 22.60 13.48 -4.57
N VAL A 23 22.31 14.04 -5.74
CA VAL A 23 21.79 15.42 -5.87
C VAL A 23 20.33 15.53 -5.39
N CYS A 24 19.52 14.47 -5.59
CA CYS A 24 18.17 14.41 -5.04
C CYS A 24 18.16 14.36 -3.49
N ASN A 25 19.29 14.07 -2.85
CA ASN A 25 19.45 14.11 -1.39
C ASN A 25 20.17 15.37 -0.89
N CYS A 26 20.30 16.42 -1.73
CA CYS A 26 20.94 17.66 -1.30
C CYS A 26 19.99 18.49 -0.41
N THR A 27 20.55 19.31 0.48
CA THR A 27 19.77 20.17 1.39
C THR A 27 19.10 21.34 0.67
N HIS A 28 19.66 21.78 -0.46
CA HIS A 28 19.15 22.92 -1.22
C HIS A 28 17.86 22.56 -1.99
N ALA A 29 16.72 23.09 -1.55
CA ALA A 29 15.39 22.73 -2.06
C ALA A 29 15.24 22.88 -3.58
N THR A 30 15.61 24.03 -4.17
CA THR A 30 15.46 24.25 -5.61
C THR A 30 16.27 23.26 -6.45
N LEU A 31 17.53 23.01 -6.09
CA LEU A 31 18.39 22.08 -6.80
C LEU A 31 17.86 20.65 -6.69
N ARG A 32 17.39 20.27 -5.50
CA ARG A 32 16.77 18.97 -5.25
C ARG A 32 15.52 18.78 -6.12
N GLN A 33 14.60 19.73 -6.12
CA GLN A 33 13.37 19.69 -6.93
C GLN A 33 13.67 19.63 -8.44
N LEU A 34 14.62 20.43 -8.92
CA LEU A 34 15.04 20.36 -10.32
C LEU A 34 15.63 18.98 -10.65
N SER A 35 16.46 18.43 -9.76
CA SER A 35 17.08 17.12 -9.97
C SER A 35 16.06 15.98 -9.98
N SER A 36 15.08 15.97 -9.07
CA SER A 36 14.03 14.96 -9.04
C SER A 36 13.08 15.09 -10.24
N SER A 37 12.75 16.30 -10.66
CA SER A 37 11.93 16.53 -11.85
C SER A 37 12.65 16.11 -13.14
N CYS A 38 13.93 16.44 -13.28
CA CYS A 38 14.75 15.97 -14.40
C CYS A 38 14.88 14.44 -14.42
N LEU A 39 15.14 13.82 -13.26
CA LEU A 39 15.27 12.36 -13.17
C LEU A 39 13.98 11.66 -13.58
N THR A 40 12.84 12.06 -13.02
CA THR A 40 11.54 11.46 -13.35
C THR A 40 11.15 11.72 -14.80
N SER A 41 11.47 12.89 -15.36
CA SER A 41 11.25 13.18 -16.78
C SER A 41 12.08 12.28 -17.69
N LEU A 42 13.35 12.04 -17.36
CA LEU A 42 14.22 11.15 -18.12
C LEU A 42 13.74 9.69 -18.06
N ILE A 43 13.26 9.23 -16.90
CA ILE A 43 12.64 7.91 -16.77
C ILE A 43 11.47 7.78 -17.72
N ARG A 44 10.55 8.74 -17.73
CA ARG A 44 9.39 8.72 -18.65
C ARG A 44 9.80 8.73 -20.12
N GLN A 45 10.80 9.52 -20.48
CA GLN A 45 11.33 9.55 -21.84
C GLN A 45 11.99 8.23 -22.23
N ALA A 46 12.71 7.58 -21.31
CA ALA A 46 13.33 6.27 -21.57
C ALA A 46 12.28 5.17 -21.79
N ILE A 47 11.16 5.21 -21.06
CA ILE A 47 10.04 4.28 -21.20
C ILE A 47 9.28 4.51 -22.52
N ALA A 48 9.06 5.78 -22.88
CA ALA A 48 8.35 6.16 -24.11
C ALA A 48 9.21 6.02 -25.38
N ALA A 49 10.53 5.90 -25.25
CA ALA A 49 11.42 5.77 -26.39
C ALA A 49 11.10 4.49 -27.19
N PRO A 50 11.08 4.55 -28.53
CA PRO A 50 10.90 3.36 -29.36
C PRO A 50 12.08 2.41 -29.17
N GLN A 51 11.80 1.17 -28.79
CA GLN A 51 12.80 0.13 -28.54
C GLN A 51 12.39 -1.20 -29.16
N ASN A 52 13.37 -2.05 -29.46
CA ASN A 52 13.16 -3.41 -29.94
C ASN A 52 14.00 -4.40 -29.12
N PRO A 53 13.40 -5.21 -28.22
CA PRO A 53 11.98 -5.28 -27.90
C PRO A 53 11.45 -4.03 -27.17
N PRO A 54 10.12 -3.78 -27.13
CA PRO A 54 9.54 -2.65 -26.41
C PRO A 54 9.95 -2.64 -24.93
N PHE A 55 10.02 -1.45 -24.31
CA PHE A 55 10.53 -1.27 -22.95
C PHE A 55 10.00 -2.31 -21.95
N TRP A 56 8.68 -2.45 -21.84
CA TRP A 56 8.04 -3.35 -20.89
C TRP A 56 8.28 -4.85 -21.14
N GLN A 57 8.82 -5.22 -22.30
CA GLN A 57 9.22 -6.58 -22.63
C GLN A 57 10.72 -6.84 -22.34
N ASN A 58 11.49 -5.80 -22.01
CA ASN A 58 12.92 -5.88 -21.74
C ASN A 58 13.22 -5.81 -20.23
N GLU A 59 13.44 -6.96 -19.59
CA GLU A 59 13.60 -7.06 -18.13
C GLU A 59 14.84 -6.36 -17.61
N ALA A 60 15.97 -6.53 -18.29
CA ALA A 60 17.21 -5.88 -17.91
C ALA A 60 17.08 -4.35 -17.93
N LEU A 61 16.38 -3.82 -18.94
CA LEU A 61 16.17 -2.38 -19.08
C LEU A 61 15.14 -1.84 -18.08
N ASN A 62 14.05 -2.58 -17.82
CA ASN A 62 13.05 -2.21 -16.81
C ASN A 62 13.70 -1.94 -15.46
N ILE A 63 14.59 -2.84 -15.02
CA ILE A 63 15.34 -2.70 -13.77
C ILE A 63 16.19 -1.43 -13.79
N GLN A 64 17.04 -1.28 -14.82
CA GLN A 64 17.97 -0.14 -14.89
C GLN A 64 17.26 1.23 -14.93
N VAL A 65 16.12 1.33 -15.62
CA VAL A 65 15.38 2.58 -15.76
C VAL A 65 14.52 2.88 -14.53
N LEU A 66 13.98 1.85 -13.86
CA LEU A 66 13.10 2.03 -12.69
C LEU A 66 13.84 1.99 -11.35
N ASP A 67 15.08 1.48 -11.27
CA ASP A 67 15.91 1.49 -10.06
C ASP A 67 16.07 2.89 -9.45
N PRO A 68 16.41 3.94 -10.24
CA PRO A 68 16.48 5.28 -9.70
C PRO A 68 15.15 5.76 -9.13
N LEU A 69 14.01 5.32 -9.70
CA LEU A 69 12.70 5.64 -9.18
C LEU A 69 12.46 4.97 -7.83
N THR A 70 12.89 3.71 -7.64
CA THR A 70 12.80 3.00 -6.35
C THR A 70 13.70 3.63 -5.29
N ASP A 71 14.93 3.99 -5.64
CA ASP A 71 15.88 4.60 -4.69
C ASP A 71 15.37 5.93 -4.09
N LEU A 72 14.54 6.68 -4.81
CA LEU A 72 13.93 7.92 -4.29
C LEU A 72 13.06 7.67 -3.04
N SER A 73 12.34 6.54 -2.97
CA SER A 73 11.48 6.25 -1.81
C SER A 73 12.25 5.67 -0.63
N ASP A 74 13.35 4.97 -0.89
CA ASP A 74 14.11 4.27 0.15
C ASP A 74 15.08 5.23 0.85
N ARG A 75 15.80 6.05 0.07
CA ARG A 75 16.95 6.83 0.55
C ARG A 75 16.63 8.28 0.87
N ILE A 76 15.51 8.82 0.36
CA ILE A 76 15.24 10.26 0.37
C ILE A 76 13.92 10.54 1.10
N ILE A 77 13.96 11.50 2.02
CA ILE A 77 12.85 11.79 2.94
C ILE A 77 12.12 13.09 2.62
N TYR A 78 12.56 13.82 1.60
CA TYR A 78 12.02 15.14 1.28
C TYR A 78 10.70 15.05 0.49
N ASP A 79 9.73 15.87 0.90
CA ASP A 79 8.39 15.92 0.31
C ASP A 79 8.39 16.27 -1.18
N ASP A 80 9.22 17.23 -1.60
CA ASP A 80 9.34 17.68 -2.99
C ASP A 80 9.84 16.56 -3.93
N VAL A 81 10.75 15.72 -3.44
CA VAL A 81 11.22 14.54 -4.17
C VAL A 81 10.13 13.47 -4.25
N ARG A 82 9.43 13.22 -3.13
CA ARG A 82 8.32 12.27 -3.10
C ARG A 82 7.18 12.71 -4.01
N GLU A 83 6.90 14.01 -4.11
CA GLU A 83 5.92 14.58 -5.01
C GLU A 83 6.25 14.25 -6.49
N GLU A 84 7.48 14.53 -6.93
CA GLU A 84 7.90 14.23 -8.30
C GLU A 84 7.91 12.72 -8.58
N GLN A 85 8.31 11.90 -7.60
CA GLN A 85 8.27 10.44 -7.71
C GLN A 85 6.83 9.95 -7.91
N LEU A 86 5.88 10.42 -7.11
CA LEU A 86 4.48 10.03 -7.20
C LEU A 86 3.82 10.52 -8.50
N LYS A 87 4.11 11.75 -8.95
CA LYS A 87 3.67 12.24 -10.26
C LYS A 87 4.15 11.34 -11.40
N CYS A 88 5.41 10.88 -11.31
CA CYS A 88 5.95 9.93 -12.27
C CYS A 88 5.18 8.61 -12.24
N VAL A 89 4.99 8.01 -11.06
CA VAL A 89 4.26 6.74 -10.91
C VAL A 89 2.82 6.87 -11.41
N GLN A 90 2.11 7.96 -11.11
CA GLN A 90 0.76 8.22 -11.63
C GLN A 90 0.72 8.20 -13.15
N GLN A 91 1.64 8.90 -13.80
CA GLN A 91 1.73 8.89 -15.26
C GLN A 91 2.06 7.49 -15.80
N LEU A 92 2.92 6.73 -15.09
CA LEU A 92 3.20 5.35 -15.48
C LEU A 92 1.95 4.47 -15.47
N LEU A 93 1.16 4.56 -14.41
CA LEU A 93 -0.10 3.80 -14.28
C LEU A 93 -1.09 4.19 -15.37
N HIS A 94 -1.32 5.49 -15.59
CA HIS A 94 -2.29 5.95 -16.57
C HIS A 94 -1.92 5.65 -18.03
N CYS A 95 -0.63 5.71 -18.37
CA CYS A 95 -0.20 5.55 -19.75
C CYS A 95 0.19 4.11 -20.10
N TRP A 96 0.65 3.31 -19.14
CA TRP A 96 1.21 1.98 -19.40
C TRP A 96 0.73 0.89 -18.43
N GLY A 97 -0.29 1.12 -17.60
CA GLY A 97 -0.74 0.15 -16.58
C GLY A 97 -0.86 -1.29 -17.11
N GLU A 98 -1.56 -1.51 -18.22
CA GLU A 98 -1.72 -2.84 -18.84
C GLU A 98 -0.41 -3.50 -19.31
N GLN A 99 0.65 -2.71 -19.48
CA GLN A 99 1.94 -3.15 -20.01
C GLN A 99 2.99 -3.41 -18.92
N VAL A 100 2.78 -2.98 -17.66
CA VAL A 100 3.80 -2.98 -16.60
C VAL A 100 4.41 -4.37 -16.29
N ARG A 101 3.68 -5.46 -16.56
CA ARG A 101 4.14 -6.87 -16.40
C ARG A 101 4.82 -7.12 -15.04
N TYR A 102 6.03 -7.69 -14.98
CA TYR A 102 6.75 -8.02 -13.74
C TYR A 102 7.22 -6.80 -12.93
N SER A 103 7.07 -5.57 -13.45
CA SER A 103 7.42 -4.36 -12.70
C SER A 103 6.33 -3.91 -11.73
N TRP A 104 5.19 -4.60 -11.67
CA TRP A 104 4.06 -4.23 -10.82
C TRP A 104 4.42 -4.21 -9.33
N LEU A 105 5.12 -5.25 -8.85
CA LEU A 105 5.55 -5.34 -7.45
C LEU A 105 6.39 -4.12 -7.05
N ARG A 106 7.25 -3.65 -7.96
CA ARG A 106 8.07 -2.45 -7.74
C ARG A 106 7.21 -1.20 -7.60
N LEU A 107 6.24 -0.99 -8.48
CA LEU A 107 5.35 0.18 -8.40
C LEU A 107 4.49 0.16 -7.13
N ILE A 108 3.95 -1.00 -6.75
CA ILE A 108 3.17 -1.17 -5.51
C ILE A 108 4.04 -0.84 -4.29
N LYS A 109 5.28 -1.35 -4.23
CA LYS A 109 6.21 -1.03 -3.15
C LYS A 109 6.53 0.46 -3.06
N ILE A 110 6.78 1.13 -4.19
CA ILE A 110 7.01 2.59 -4.23
C ILE A 110 5.78 3.34 -3.70
N ILE A 111 4.58 2.96 -4.11
CA ILE A 111 3.32 3.58 -3.66
C ILE A 111 3.10 3.34 -2.16
N GLY A 112 3.41 2.13 -1.68
CA GLY A 112 3.25 1.72 -0.29
C GLY A 112 4.22 2.36 0.70
N VAL A 113 5.23 3.12 0.25
CA VAL A 113 6.10 3.88 1.15
C VAL A 113 5.34 5.07 1.75
N ILE A 114 4.91 4.88 3.00
CA ILE A 114 4.18 5.86 3.80
C ILE A 114 5.04 6.21 5.01
N ARG A 115 5.32 7.51 5.22
CA ARG A 115 6.07 8.02 6.38
C ARG A 115 5.21 9.02 7.15
N GLU A 116 5.29 9.00 8.47
CA GLU A 116 4.56 9.96 9.33
C GLU A 116 4.97 11.42 9.07
N SER A 117 6.19 11.63 8.55
CA SER A 117 6.72 12.95 8.20
C SER A 117 6.18 13.53 6.90
N TYR A 118 5.58 12.72 6.02
CA TYR A 118 5.06 13.20 4.75
C TYR A 118 3.80 14.04 4.95
N LYS A 119 3.65 15.04 4.07
CA LYS A 119 2.40 15.82 3.97
C LYS A 119 1.21 14.94 3.58
N ILE A 120 0.04 15.31 4.08
CA ILE A 120 -1.23 14.62 3.81
C ILE A 120 -1.51 14.51 2.30
N ASP A 121 -1.20 15.53 1.51
CA ASP A 121 -1.39 15.53 0.06
C ASP A 121 -0.59 14.42 -0.65
N LEU A 122 0.61 14.10 -0.16
CA LEU A 122 1.44 13.01 -0.70
C LEU A 122 0.85 11.64 -0.35
N ILE A 123 0.29 11.51 0.85
CA ILE A 123 -0.40 10.30 1.29
C ILE A 123 -1.66 10.09 0.46
N GLN A 124 -2.46 11.15 0.25
CA GLN A 124 -3.64 11.12 -0.62
C GLN A 124 -3.27 10.74 -2.06
N THR A 125 -2.19 11.30 -2.59
CA THR A 125 -1.66 10.99 -3.92
C THR A 125 -1.24 9.53 -4.02
N SER A 126 -0.52 9.02 -3.03
CA SER A 126 -0.13 7.60 -2.95
C SER A 126 -1.36 6.70 -2.90
N PHE A 127 -2.35 7.03 -2.06
CA PHE A 127 -3.58 6.25 -1.93
C PHE A 127 -4.41 6.25 -3.21
N LYS A 128 -4.48 7.37 -3.95
CA LYS A 128 -5.12 7.42 -5.27
C LYS A 128 -4.47 6.46 -6.26
N CYS A 129 -3.13 6.39 -6.28
CA CYS A 129 -2.40 5.42 -7.12
C CYS A 129 -2.75 3.98 -6.72
N PHE A 130 -2.73 3.70 -5.41
CA PHE A 130 -3.07 2.38 -4.89
C PHE A 130 -4.50 1.98 -5.24
N LYS A 131 -5.46 2.90 -5.10
CA LYS A 131 -6.86 2.68 -5.47
C LYS A 131 -7.00 2.26 -6.94
N LEU A 132 -6.37 3.00 -7.86
CA LEU A 132 -6.35 2.66 -9.28
C LEU A 132 -5.82 1.23 -9.53
N ILE A 133 -4.78 0.80 -8.81
CA ILE A 133 -4.26 -0.57 -8.92
C ILE A 133 -5.30 -1.60 -8.49
N VAL A 134 -5.91 -1.43 -7.32
CA VAL A 134 -6.85 -2.43 -6.80
C VAL A 134 -8.21 -2.40 -7.50
N THR A 135 -8.61 -1.30 -8.15
CA THR A 135 -9.90 -1.22 -8.85
C THR A 135 -9.81 -1.56 -10.33
N ASP A 136 -8.75 -1.14 -11.01
CA ASP A 136 -8.69 -1.22 -12.48
C ASP A 136 -7.71 -2.29 -12.97
N TYR A 137 -6.68 -2.62 -12.18
CA TYR A 137 -5.61 -3.52 -12.61
C TYR A 137 -5.52 -4.84 -11.86
N LEU A 138 -6.29 -5.04 -10.79
CA LEU A 138 -6.17 -6.18 -9.88
C LEU A 138 -6.22 -7.54 -10.59
N SER A 139 -7.11 -7.72 -11.55
CA SER A 139 -7.24 -8.95 -12.34
C SER A 139 -6.06 -9.22 -13.29
N THR A 140 -5.30 -8.18 -13.64
CA THR A 140 -4.13 -8.26 -14.53
C THR A 140 -2.80 -8.35 -13.76
N LEU A 141 -2.83 -8.19 -12.44
CA LEU A 141 -1.62 -8.26 -11.62
C LEU A 141 -1.08 -9.70 -11.59
N PRO A 142 0.25 -9.87 -11.66
CA PRO A 142 0.85 -11.15 -11.35
C PRO A 142 0.64 -11.52 -9.88
N SER A 143 0.61 -12.83 -9.60
CA SER A 143 0.30 -13.40 -8.27
C SER A 143 1.20 -12.88 -7.15
N ASP A 144 2.48 -12.65 -7.44
CA ASP A 144 3.50 -12.14 -6.51
C ASP A 144 3.21 -10.74 -5.95
N CYS A 145 2.31 -10.00 -6.60
CA CYS A 145 1.91 -8.65 -6.21
C CYS A 145 0.80 -8.64 -5.16
N TYR A 146 0.02 -9.72 -5.01
CA TYR A 146 -1.17 -9.72 -4.16
C TYR A 146 -0.86 -9.48 -2.69
N LEU A 147 0.20 -10.10 -2.16
CA LEU A 147 0.62 -9.86 -0.78
C LEU A 147 0.99 -8.39 -0.56
N ALA A 148 1.74 -7.80 -1.50
CA ALA A 148 2.10 -6.39 -1.43
C ALA A 148 0.88 -5.47 -1.48
N CYS A 149 -0.18 -5.83 -2.23
CA CYS A 149 -1.45 -5.10 -2.21
C CYS A 149 -2.12 -5.15 -0.83
N VAL A 150 -2.17 -6.33 -0.19
CA VAL A 150 -2.74 -6.49 1.16
C VAL A 150 -1.95 -5.69 2.19
N GLU A 151 -0.62 -5.77 2.16
CA GLU A 151 0.25 -5.02 3.06
C GLU A 151 0.13 -3.50 2.87
N THR A 152 0.03 -3.06 1.62
CA THR A 152 -0.13 -1.64 1.28
C THR A 152 -1.49 -1.12 1.74
N ALA A 153 -2.58 -1.85 1.48
CA ALA A 153 -3.91 -1.51 2.00
C ALA A 153 -3.92 -1.43 3.52
N ALA A 154 -3.32 -2.40 4.21
CA ALA A 154 -3.23 -2.38 5.67
C ALA A 154 -2.44 -1.16 6.19
N SER A 155 -1.35 -0.78 5.50
CA SER A 155 -0.55 0.40 5.85
C SER A 155 -1.36 1.69 5.71
N PHE A 156 -2.19 1.82 4.67
CA PHE A 156 -3.14 2.93 4.56
C PHE A 156 -4.25 2.88 5.62
N GLY A 157 -4.72 1.69 6.01
CA GLY A 157 -5.67 1.50 7.12
C GLY A 157 -5.16 2.06 8.46
N HIS A 158 -3.85 2.04 8.67
CA HIS A 158 -3.20 2.59 9.86
C HIS A 158 -2.89 4.08 9.78
N GLN A 159 -3.24 4.75 8.68
CA GLN A 159 -2.85 6.14 8.48
C GLN A 159 -3.61 7.07 9.43
N LYS A 160 -2.85 7.87 10.21
CA LYS A 160 -3.35 8.74 11.29
C LYS A 160 -3.71 10.15 10.82
N GLN A 161 -3.12 10.65 9.75
CA GLN A 161 -3.30 12.01 9.25
C GLN A 161 -4.64 12.20 8.52
N ASP A 162 -5.14 11.15 7.86
CA ASP A 162 -6.40 11.19 7.11
C ASP A 162 -7.28 9.98 7.44
N LEU A 163 -8.35 10.22 8.22
CA LEU A 163 -9.28 9.17 8.63
C LEU A 163 -10.01 8.55 7.43
N ASN A 164 -10.28 9.33 6.37
CA ASN A 164 -11.02 8.85 5.21
C ASN A 164 -10.17 7.87 4.38
N ILE A 165 -8.86 8.10 4.29
CA ILE A 165 -7.93 7.14 3.69
C ILE A 165 -7.96 5.83 4.47
N ALA A 166 -7.85 5.89 5.80
CA ALA A 166 -7.87 4.70 6.64
C ALA A 166 -9.17 3.90 6.51
N LEU A 167 -10.32 4.57 6.50
CA LEU A 167 -11.63 3.92 6.28
C LEU A 167 -11.75 3.31 4.87
N SER A 168 -11.29 4.03 3.84
CA SER A 168 -11.33 3.55 2.45
C SER A 168 -10.39 2.36 2.23
N ALA A 169 -9.28 2.31 2.95
CA ALA A 169 -8.33 1.21 2.90
C ALA A 169 -8.88 -0.08 3.52
N ILE A 170 -9.71 0.02 4.57
CA ILE A 170 -10.49 -1.14 5.09
C ILE A 170 -11.40 -1.70 3.99
N GLY A 171 -12.08 -0.84 3.23
CA GLY A 171 -12.87 -1.28 2.08
C GLY A 171 -12.01 -1.91 0.97
N SER A 172 -10.76 -1.48 0.81
CA SER A 172 -9.83 -2.07 -0.16
C SER A 172 -9.34 -3.45 0.28
N LEU A 173 -9.15 -3.68 1.59
CA LEU A 173 -8.88 -5.02 2.15
C LEU A 173 -10.04 -5.98 1.87
N LEU A 174 -11.29 -5.53 2.08
CA LEU A 174 -12.47 -6.32 1.74
C LEU A 174 -12.48 -6.70 0.26
N HIS A 175 -12.28 -5.72 -0.63
CA HIS A 175 -12.25 -5.97 -2.06
C HIS A 175 -11.19 -6.99 -2.48
N LEU A 176 -10.00 -6.95 -1.86
CA LEU A 176 -8.95 -7.95 -2.09
C LEU A 176 -9.37 -9.35 -1.61
N ALA A 177 -10.03 -9.45 -0.44
CA ALA A 177 -10.54 -10.74 0.05
C ALA A 177 -11.59 -11.34 -0.89
N ASP A 178 -12.55 -10.53 -1.35
CA ASP A 178 -13.59 -10.97 -2.28
C ASP A 178 -12.96 -11.45 -3.60
N PHE A 179 -11.99 -10.70 -4.13
CA PHE A 179 -11.25 -11.09 -5.34
C PHE A 179 -10.52 -12.43 -5.17
N PHE A 180 -9.83 -12.68 -4.07
CA PHE A 180 -9.11 -13.96 -3.87
C PHE A 180 -10.06 -15.15 -3.78
N VAL A 181 -11.25 -14.95 -3.20
CA VAL A 181 -12.30 -15.96 -3.17
C VAL A 181 -12.84 -16.24 -4.57
N GLU A 182 -13.10 -15.20 -5.37
CA GLU A 182 -13.53 -15.35 -6.76
C GLU A 182 -12.51 -16.13 -7.58
N GLN A 183 -11.20 -15.83 -7.43
CA GLN A 183 -10.13 -16.54 -8.13
C GLN A 183 -10.08 -18.04 -7.79
N LYS A 184 -10.35 -18.41 -6.53
CA LYS A 184 -10.41 -19.82 -6.09
C LYS A 184 -11.54 -20.61 -6.80
N ASN A 185 -12.63 -19.94 -7.15
CA ASN A 185 -13.81 -20.56 -7.75
C ASN A 185 -13.74 -20.71 -9.28
N ILE A 186 -12.66 -20.24 -9.92
CA ILE A 186 -12.45 -20.40 -11.36
C ILE A 186 -11.94 -21.84 -11.64
N PRO A 187 -12.66 -22.66 -12.45
CA PRO A 187 -12.23 -24.01 -12.75
C PRO A 187 -10.86 -24.04 -13.46
N LEU A 188 -9.96 -24.92 -13.01
CA LEU A 188 -8.58 -25.15 -13.47
C LEU A 188 -8.39 -25.51 -14.97
N VAL A 189 -9.37 -25.25 -15.85
CA VAL A 189 -9.41 -25.79 -17.22
C VAL A 189 -8.58 -24.95 -18.23
N VAL A 190 -7.92 -23.84 -17.84
CA VAL A 190 -7.19 -22.97 -18.80
C VAL A 190 -5.85 -22.42 -18.29
N SER A 191 -5.11 -23.11 -17.41
CA SER A 191 -3.75 -22.65 -17.07
C SER A 191 -2.74 -23.77 -16.86
N ASP A 192 -2.19 -24.24 -17.98
CA ASP A 192 -0.92 -25.00 -18.07
C ASP A 192 0.31 -24.15 -17.64
N SER A 193 0.23 -23.42 -16.53
CA SER A 193 1.37 -22.72 -15.93
C SER A 193 1.49 -23.07 -14.45
N ILE A 194 2.03 -24.26 -14.23
CA ILE A 194 2.56 -24.73 -12.95
C ILE A 194 3.62 -23.73 -12.44
N ASN A 195 3.51 -23.35 -11.16
CA ASN A 195 4.47 -22.63 -10.31
C ASN A 195 4.41 -21.09 -10.21
N SER A 196 3.44 -20.58 -9.46
CA SER A 196 3.70 -19.64 -8.36
C SER A 196 2.59 -19.82 -7.32
N SER A 197 2.76 -20.85 -6.50
CA SER A 197 1.88 -21.27 -5.41
C SER A 197 1.88 -20.26 -4.26
N ILE A 198 1.46 -19.02 -4.52
CA ILE A 198 0.94 -18.23 -3.42
C ILE A 198 -0.40 -18.86 -3.11
N ASP A 199 -0.47 -19.52 -1.96
CA ASP A 199 -1.71 -20.10 -1.50
C ASP A 199 -2.71 -18.96 -1.32
N LEU A 200 -3.72 -18.88 -2.20
CA LEU A 200 -4.79 -17.88 -2.11
C LEU A 200 -5.43 -17.90 -0.71
N LYS A 201 -5.40 -19.07 -0.05
CA LYS A 201 -5.80 -19.22 1.36
C LYS A 201 -4.90 -18.42 2.30
N GLU A 202 -3.58 -18.45 2.14
CA GLU A 202 -2.64 -17.65 2.94
C GLU A 202 -2.85 -16.14 2.74
N LEU A 203 -3.07 -15.70 1.50
CA LEU A 203 -3.38 -14.29 1.21
C LEU A 203 -4.69 -13.87 1.88
N TRP A 204 -5.70 -14.71 1.81
CA TRP A 204 -7.00 -14.44 2.40
C TRP A 204 -6.93 -14.40 3.94
N ILE A 205 -6.22 -15.34 4.56
CA ILE A 205 -5.90 -15.32 6.00
C ILE A 205 -5.12 -14.04 6.36
N CYS A 206 -4.19 -13.60 5.50
CA CYS A 206 -3.46 -12.35 5.70
C CYS A 206 -4.42 -11.15 5.76
N VAL A 207 -5.43 -11.08 4.87
CA VAL A 207 -6.44 -10.01 4.91
C VAL A 207 -7.18 -9.99 6.25
N PHE A 208 -7.69 -11.13 6.72
CA PHE A 208 -8.35 -11.20 8.03
C PHE A 208 -7.45 -10.77 9.16
N TYR A 209 -6.17 -11.15 9.11
CA TYR A 209 -5.19 -10.73 10.10
C TYR A 209 -5.02 -9.20 10.11
N LYS A 210 -4.91 -8.56 8.95
CA LYS A 210 -4.80 -7.10 8.85
C LYS A 210 -6.08 -6.38 9.30
N LEU A 211 -7.26 -6.92 8.98
CA LEU A 211 -8.54 -6.37 9.48
C LEU A 211 -8.65 -6.50 11.01
N ALA A 212 -8.25 -7.65 11.56
CA ALA A 212 -8.28 -7.90 12.99
C ALA A 212 -7.31 -7.01 13.78
N ASP A 213 -6.15 -6.68 13.20
CA ASP A 213 -5.23 -5.68 13.75
C ASP A 213 -5.88 -4.28 13.81
N LEU A 214 -6.57 -3.89 12.74
CA LEU A 214 -7.33 -2.62 12.69
C LEU A 214 -8.53 -2.59 13.68
N CYS A 215 -9.06 -3.75 14.10
CA CYS A 215 -10.04 -3.81 15.19
C CYS A 215 -9.47 -3.32 16.54
N LEU A 216 -8.14 -3.32 16.72
CA LEU A 216 -7.48 -2.78 17.91
C LEU A 216 -7.10 -1.30 17.80
N ASP A 217 -7.43 -0.64 16.69
CA ASP A 217 -7.04 0.74 16.46
C ASP A 217 -7.53 1.67 17.60
N ARG A 218 -6.77 2.69 17.97
CA ARG A 218 -7.16 3.62 19.05
C ARG A 218 -8.41 4.43 18.69
N ARG A 219 -8.68 4.64 17.41
CA ARG A 219 -9.75 5.47 16.87
C ARG A 219 -11.05 4.66 16.78
N PRO A 220 -12.14 5.08 17.47
CA PRO A 220 -13.40 4.33 17.47
C PRO A 220 -14.00 4.09 16.09
N ALA A 221 -13.87 5.05 15.17
CA ALA A 221 -14.38 4.95 13.80
C ALA A 221 -13.70 3.81 13.02
N ILE A 222 -12.37 3.70 13.11
CA ILE A 222 -11.59 2.63 12.46
C ILE A 222 -11.95 1.28 13.05
N ARG A 223 -11.98 1.14 14.38
CA ARG A 223 -12.38 -0.12 15.02
C ARG A 223 -13.77 -0.55 14.58
N LYS A 224 -14.75 0.36 14.60
CA LYS A 224 -16.13 0.04 14.20
C LYS A 224 -16.18 -0.46 12.76
N SER A 225 -15.53 0.25 11.84
CA SER A 225 -15.49 -0.14 10.43
C SER A 225 -14.77 -1.48 10.24
N ALA A 226 -13.60 -1.66 10.84
CA ALA A 226 -12.81 -2.88 10.72
C ALA A 226 -13.54 -4.09 11.31
N CYS A 227 -14.16 -3.97 12.50
CA CYS A 227 -14.98 -5.04 13.08
C CYS A 227 -16.16 -5.39 12.17
N GLN A 228 -16.90 -4.39 11.68
CA GLN A 228 -18.03 -4.65 10.80
C GLN A 228 -17.60 -5.37 9.54
N THR A 229 -16.56 -4.88 8.87
CA THR A 229 -16.00 -5.50 7.67
C THR A 229 -15.53 -6.92 7.98
N LEU A 230 -14.72 -7.12 9.02
CA LEU A 230 -14.21 -8.44 9.42
C LEU A 230 -15.32 -9.47 9.62
N PHE A 231 -16.33 -9.15 10.43
CA PHE A 231 -17.41 -10.10 10.72
C PHE A 231 -18.28 -10.37 9.49
N ASN A 232 -18.58 -9.35 8.68
CA ASN A 232 -19.31 -9.55 7.42
C ASN A 232 -18.52 -10.45 6.46
N THR A 233 -17.20 -10.23 6.31
CA THR A 233 -16.36 -11.07 5.45
C THR A 233 -16.31 -12.51 5.96
N ILE A 234 -16.20 -12.71 7.28
CA ILE A 234 -16.26 -14.06 7.88
C ILE A 234 -17.62 -14.71 7.59
N GLU A 235 -18.72 -13.99 7.79
CA GLU A 235 -20.07 -14.50 7.55
C GLU A 235 -20.26 -14.93 6.08
N CYS A 236 -19.92 -14.05 5.13
CA CYS A 236 -20.09 -14.29 3.69
C CYS A 236 -19.27 -15.46 3.16
N HIS A 237 -18.13 -15.76 3.78
CA HIS A 237 -17.16 -16.72 3.25
C HIS A 237 -16.87 -17.91 4.19
N SER A 238 -17.60 -17.98 5.30
CA SER A 238 -17.44 -18.98 6.38
C SER A 238 -17.43 -20.43 5.91
N GLU A 239 -18.22 -20.74 4.89
CA GLU A 239 -18.36 -22.08 4.29
C GLU A 239 -17.09 -22.56 3.59
N GLN A 240 -16.18 -21.65 3.24
CA GLN A 240 -14.94 -21.97 2.54
C GLN A 240 -13.75 -22.23 3.47
N PHE A 241 -13.93 -22.03 4.77
CA PHE A 241 -12.91 -22.26 5.79
C PHE A 241 -12.84 -23.73 6.17
N ASP A 242 -11.64 -24.30 6.14
CA ASP A 242 -11.36 -25.56 6.82
C ASP A 242 -11.12 -25.36 8.32
N GLU A 243 -11.04 -26.47 9.05
CA GLU A 243 -10.88 -26.47 10.50
C GLU A 243 -9.63 -25.70 10.95
N ASP A 244 -8.52 -25.81 10.22
CA ASP A 244 -7.28 -25.08 10.50
C ASP A 244 -7.43 -23.57 10.31
N THR A 245 -8.14 -23.13 9.26
CA THR A 245 -8.42 -21.70 9.03
C THR A 245 -9.32 -21.16 10.12
N TRP A 246 -10.37 -21.90 10.47
CA TRP A 246 -11.26 -21.55 11.57
C TRP A 246 -10.52 -21.45 12.90
N SER A 247 -9.68 -22.42 13.23
CA SER A 247 -8.86 -22.40 14.44
C SER A 247 -7.96 -21.16 14.48
N ASN A 248 -7.22 -20.88 13.40
CA ASN A 248 -6.35 -19.71 13.31
C ASN A 248 -7.11 -18.38 13.42
N LEU A 249 -8.26 -18.26 12.76
CA LEU A 249 -9.13 -17.09 12.84
C LEU A 249 -9.71 -16.93 14.24
N LEU A 250 -10.28 -17.99 14.83
CA LEU A 250 -10.89 -17.94 16.16
C LEU A 250 -9.87 -17.63 17.24
N TRP A 251 -8.68 -18.24 17.24
CA TRP A 251 -7.65 -17.93 18.24
C TRP A 251 -7.24 -16.46 18.19
N LYS A 252 -7.04 -15.92 16.99
CA LYS A 252 -6.62 -14.52 16.80
C LYS A 252 -7.78 -13.56 17.05
N VAL A 253 -8.93 -13.74 16.39
CA VAL A 253 -10.16 -12.91 16.54
C VAL A 253 -10.69 -12.92 17.96
N SER A 254 -10.70 -14.06 18.66
CA SER A 254 -11.16 -14.13 20.05
C SER A 254 -10.29 -13.28 20.97
N LEU A 255 -8.95 -13.34 20.84
CA LEU A 255 -8.02 -12.45 21.56
C LEU A 255 -8.33 -10.96 21.30
N TYR A 256 -8.71 -10.62 20.07
CA TYR A 256 -9.08 -9.25 19.69
C TYR A 256 -10.42 -8.81 20.30
N VAL A 257 -11.45 -9.67 20.29
CA VAL A 257 -12.74 -9.40 20.93
C VAL A 257 -12.58 -9.27 22.45
N TYR A 258 -11.83 -10.16 23.09
CA TYR A 258 -11.54 -10.06 24.53
C TYR A 258 -10.77 -8.78 24.88
N ARG A 259 -9.76 -8.40 24.08
CA ARG A 259 -9.05 -7.11 24.27
C ARG A 259 -9.99 -5.93 24.09
N CYS A 260 -10.82 -5.90 23.06
CA CYS A 260 -11.79 -4.84 22.81
C CYS A 260 -12.80 -4.71 23.96
N LEU A 261 -13.35 -5.83 24.45
CA LEU A 261 -14.24 -5.86 25.62
C LEU A 261 -13.52 -5.37 26.88
N PHE A 262 -12.30 -5.84 27.12
CA PHE A 262 -11.48 -5.43 28.25
C PHE A 262 -11.18 -3.92 28.24
N TYR A 263 -10.80 -3.34 27.10
CA TYR A 263 -10.58 -1.89 26.98
C TYR A 263 -11.86 -1.09 27.19
N ARG A 264 -13.01 -1.58 26.71
CA ARG A 264 -14.31 -0.93 26.92
C ARG A 264 -14.73 -0.96 28.39
N ILE A 265 -14.57 -2.10 29.05
CA ILE A 265 -14.82 -2.26 30.49
C ILE A 265 -13.89 -1.35 31.30
N LYS A 266 -12.59 -1.31 30.98
CA LYS A 266 -11.63 -0.43 31.64
C LYS A 266 -11.96 1.05 31.44
N SER A 267 -12.35 1.46 30.24
CA SER A 267 -12.79 2.84 29.95
C SER A 267 -14.06 3.20 30.71
N LEU A 268 -15.05 2.29 30.76
CA LEU A 268 -16.29 2.48 31.51
C LEU A 268 -16.02 2.62 33.00
N LEU A 269 -15.18 1.75 33.58
CA LEU A 269 -14.74 1.83 34.97
C LEU A 269 -14.04 3.16 35.25
N GLY A 270 -13.14 3.61 34.37
CA GLY A 270 -12.47 4.92 34.50
C GLY A 270 -13.45 6.09 34.52
N VAL A 271 -14.46 6.09 33.64
CA VAL A 271 -15.52 7.11 33.62
C VAL A 271 -16.35 7.06 34.91
N ILE A 272 -16.74 5.87 35.37
CA ILE A 272 -17.49 5.68 36.63
C ILE A 272 -16.69 6.22 37.82
N PHE A 273 -15.40 5.88 37.93
CA PHE A 273 -14.54 6.38 39.01
C PHE A 273 -14.36 7.90 38.96
N SER A 274 -14.23 8.49 37.77
CA SER A 274 -14.13 9.95 37.63
C SER A 274 -15.42 10.68 38.04
N HIS A 275 -16.59 10.12 37.70
CA HIS A 275 -17.89 10.65 38.12
C HIS A 275 -18.10 10.51 39.63
N LEU A 276 -17.70 9.37 40.22
CA LEU A 276 -17.75 9.16 41.67
C LEU A 276 -16.82 10.15 42.39
N ALA A 277 -15.59 10.33 41.91
CA ALA A 277 -14.64 11.29 42.49
C ALA A 277 -15.15 12.74 42.41
N PHE A 278 -15.80 13.12 41.30
CA PHE A 278 -16.45 14.42 41.15
C PHE A 278 -17.64 14.59 42.11
N TYR A 279 -18.48 13.56 42.23
CA TYR A 279 -19.62 13.55 43.15
C TYR A 279 -19.18 13.70 44.62
N PHE A 280 -18.16 12.95 45.05
CA PHE A 280 -17.61 13.05 46.40
C PHE A 280 -16.94 14.40 46.66
N ARG A 281 -16.22 14.96 45.69
CA ARG A 281 -15.59 16.29 45.85
C ARG A 281 -16.64 17.39 46.04
N LYS A 282 -17.72 17.36 45.25
CA LYS A 282 -18.81 18.33 45.35
C LYS A 282 -19.54 18.27 46.71
N HIS A 283 -19.71 17.07 47.27
CA HIS A 283 -20.40 16.90 48.55
C HIS A 283 -19.51 17.00 49.80
N LEU A 284 -18.18 16.99 49.66
CA LEU A 284 -17.24 17.26 50.76
C LEU A 284 -16.93 18.76 50.90
N ASP A 285 -17.05 19.55 49.83
CA ASP A 285 -16.84 21.01 49.87
C ASP A 285 -18.09 21.79 50.35
N GLU A 286 -19.23 21.12 50.51
CA GLU A 286 -20.51 21.69 51.01
C GLU A 286 -20.77 21.38 52.51
N SER A 287 -19.81 20.77 53.22
CA SER A 287 -19.88 20.41 54.65
C SER A 287 -18.76 21.05 55.46
#